data_AF-A0A850L0F2-F1
#
_entry.id   AF-A0A850L0F2-F1
#
_cell.length_a   1.000
_cell.length_b   1.000
_cell.length_c   1.000
_cell.angle_alpha   90.00
_cell.angle_beta   90.00
_cell.angle_gamma   90.00
#
_symmetry.space_group_name_H-M   'P 1'
#
loop_
_entity.id
_entity.type
_entity.pdbx_description
1 polymer ?
#
loop_
_entity_poly.entity_id
_entity_poly.type
_entity_poly.pdbx_seq_one_letter_code
_entity_poly.pdbx_strand_id
1 'polypeptide(L)'
;MKNKGLIQKDSPMTRITKVAAGVALAVASASTQAVEFETDSFDISFDSTFSLGASWRVEDRDRNLIGKANLYELETGNDITLAIGACQLSPSTCVVPDGAWSNNSDDGNLNFDKGDMFSNVIKGTHELDIRHKDGEYGIFARGLWYYDRILMDTELPFRNLDSYPAGAWANGDRTARDQQGREARMLDAYAWATWDVGEASTLQVRLGEQVVSWGEST
;
A
#
# COMPACT_ATOMS: atom_id res chain seq x y z
N MET A 1 6.38 -4.81 -30.25
CA MET A 1 5.16 -4.64 -29.43
C MET A 1 4.74 -3.18 -29.54
N LYS A 2 3.46 -2.87 -29.78
CA LYS A 2 2.99 -1.48 -29.97
C LYS A 2 2.83 -0.83 -28.59
N ASN A 3 3.81 -0.06 -28.15
CA ASN A 3 3.77 0.71 -26.91
C ASN A 3 2.89 1.96 -27.11
N LYS A 4 1.56 1.77 -27.14
CA LYS A 4 0.59 2.86 -27.29
C LYS A 4 0.33 3.62 -25.98
N GLY A 5 0.92 3.19 -24.87
CA GLY A 5 0.63 3.70 -23.52
C GLY A 5 1.34 5.01 -23.14
N LEU A 6 2.49 5.31 -23.75
CA LEU A 6 3.28 6.49 -23.36
C LEU A 6 2.69 7.81 -23.87
N ILE A 7 2.05 7.81 -25.05
CA ILE A 7 1.40 9.01 -25.60
C ILE A 7 -0.05 9.06 -25.10
N GLN A 8 -0.24 9.22 -23.79
CA GLN A 8 -1.57 9.48 -23.24
C GLN A 8 -1.91 10.97 -23.37
N LYS A 9 -3.04 11.24 -24.02
CA LYS A 9 -3.60 12.58 -24.23
C LYS A 9 -4.31 13.05 -22.96
N ASP A 10 -3.61 13.72 -22.04
CA ASP A 10 -4.06 14.55 -20.88
C ASP A 10 -5.41 14.19 -20.23
N SER A 11 -5.77 12.91 -20.19
CA SER A 11 -7.07 12.46 -19.71
C SER A 11 -6.80 11.68 -18.45
N PRO A 12 -7.11 12.23 -17.26
CA PRO A 12 -6.89 11.51 -16.02
C PRO A 12 -7.60 10.17 -16.10
N MET A 13 -6.90 9.11 -15.69
CA MET A 13 -7.36 7.71 -15.81
C MET A 13 -8.72 7.48 -15.19
N THR A 14 -9.05 8.32 -14.21
CA THR A 14 -10.37 8.44 -13.65
C THR A 14 -10.77 9.92 -13.68
N ARG A 15 -11.30 10.40 -14.82
CA ARG A 15 -12.25 11.51 -14.77
C ARG A 15 -13.43 11.05 -13.91
N ILE A 16 -13.35 11.32 -12.60
CA ILE A 16 -14.52 11.53 -11.74
C ILE A 16 -15.24 12.73 -12.35
N THR A 17 -15.98 12.48 -13.42
CA THR A 17 -16.66 13.50 -14.19
C THR A 17 -17.79 13.98 -13.29
N LYS A 18 -17.52 15.10 -12.59
CA LYS A 18 -18.42 15.86 -11.72
C LYS A 18 -18.62 15.34 -10.28
N VAL A 19 -17.52 15.17 -9.54
CA VAL A 19 -17.51 15.47 -8.09
C VAL A 19 -16.31 16.36 -7.78
N ALA A 20 -16.24 17.51 -8.46
CA ALA A 20 -15.41 18.64 -8.05
C ALA A 20 -16.29 19.58 -7.23
N ALA A 21 -16.69 19.14 -6.04
CA ALA A 21 -17.25 19.99 -5.00
C ALA A 21 -17.14 19.24 -3.67
N GLY A 22 -16.11 19.57 -2.90
CA GLY A 22 -15.95 19.10 -1.53
C GLY A 22 -14.84 18.08 -1.36
N VAL A 23 -13.57 18.52 -1.44
CA VAL A 23 -12.55 17.95 -0.54
C VAL A 23 -12.88 18.46 0.85
N ALA A 24 -13.94 17.89 1.44
CA ALA A 24 -13.98 17.79 2.88
C ALA A 24 -12.85 16.81 3.20
N LEU A 25 -11.91 17.26 4.01
CA LEU A 25 -11.06 16.38 4.80
C LEU A 25 -12.02 15.60 5.72
N ALA A 26 -12.75 14.63 5.16
CA ALA A 26 -13.51 13.69 5.93
C ALA A 26 -12.43 12.82 6.58
N VAL A 27 -11.98 13.26 7.75
CA VAL A 27 -11.73 12.32 8.84
C VAL A 27 -13.04 11.56 8.96
N ALA A 28 -13.19 10.52 8.15
CA ALA A 28 -14.29 9.58 8.31
C ALA A 28 -14.03 9.01 9.70
N SER A 29 -14.77 9.55 10.66
CA SER A 29 -14.86 9.04 12.02
C SER A 29 -14.93 7.54 11.89
N ALA A 30 -13.84 6.86 12.26
CA ALA A 30 -13.77 5.42 12.15
C ALA A 30 -14.97 4.89 12.92
N SER A 31 -15.88 4.20 12.24
CA SER A 31 -17.02 3.60 12.92
C SER A 31 -16.47 2.41 13.67
N THR A 32 -16.08 2.63 14.92
CA THR A 32 -15.83 1.51 15.83
C THR A 32 -17.18 0.87 16.13
N GLN A 33 -17.29 -0.43 15.84
CA GLN A 33 -18.42 -1.25 16.25
C GLN A 33 -17.84 -2.28 17.22
N ALA A 34 -18.19 -2.14 18.49
CA ALA A 34 -17.85 -3.07 19.54
C ALA A 34 -19.09 -3.94 19.80
N VAL A 35 -18.87 -5.25 19.93
CA VAL A 35 -19.90 -6.17 20.42
C VAL A 35 -19.34 -6.87 21.65
N GLU A 36 -20.03 -6.74 22.76
CA GLU A 36 -19.67 -7.34 24.04
C GLU A 36 -20.67 -8.47 24.36
N PHE A 37 -20.13 -9.62 24.75
CA PHE A 37 -20.89 -10.76 25.22
C PHE A 37 -20.37 -11.15 26.60
N GLU A 38 -21.25 -11.11 27.58
CA GLU A 38 -20.96 -11.64 28.91
C GLU A 38 -21.53 -13.05 29.02
N THR A 39 -20.71 -13.97 29.51
CA THR A 39 -21.11 -15.32 29.91
C THR A 39 -20.98 -15.48 31.43
N ASP A 40 -21.34 -16.65 31.96
CA ASP A 40 -21.19 -16.92 33.40
C ASP A 40 -19.72 -16.87 33.86
N SER A 41 -18.78 -17.19 32.98
CA SER A 41 -17.36 -17.32 33.33
C SER A 41 -16.44 -16.35 32.59
N PHE A 42 -16.87 -15.82 31.44
CA PHE A 42 -16.03 -14.99 30.57
C PHE A 42 -16.72 -13.72 30.12
N ASP A 43 -15.93 -12.65 30.05
CA ASP A 43 -16.24 -11.43 29.33
C ASP A 43 -15.54 -11.48 27.97
N ILE A 44 -16.33 -11.37 26.89
CA ILE A 44 -15.85 -11.45 25.51
C ILE A 44 -16.14 -10.11 24.84
N SER A 45 -15.10 -9.45 24.36
CA SER A 45 -15.22 -8.22 23.57
C SER A 45 -14.66 -8.47 22.17
N PHE A 46 -15.43 -8.02 21.17
CA PHE A 46 -14.99 -8.00 19.78
C PHE A 46 -15.15 -6.60 19.20
N ASP A 47 -14.02 -5.95 18.95
CA ASP A 47 -13.94 -4.61 18.43
C ASP A 47 -13.55 -4.62 16.96
N SER A 48 -14.29 -3.88 16.14
CA SER A 48 -13.98 -3.72 14.72
C SER A 48 -13.87 -2.25 14.36
N THR A 49 -12.73 -1.88 13.77
CA THR A 49 -12.47 -0.54 13.24
C THR A 49 -12.29 -0.61 11.73
N PHE A 50 -13.08 0.16 11.00
CA PHE A 50 -12.99 0.28 9.54
C PHE A 50 -12.50 1.67 9.14
N SER A 51 -11.73 1.74 8.06
CA SER A 51 -11.24 2.99 7.50
C SER A 51 -11.26 2.96 5.98
N LEU A 52 -11.56 4.10 5.37
CA LEU A 52 -11.49 4.33 3.93
C LEU A 52 -10.53 5.51 3.71
N GLY A 53 -9.52 5.32 2.87
CA GLY A 53 -8.53 6.34 2.53
C GLY A 53 -8.34 6.43 1.02
N ALA A 54 -8.12 7.64 0.52
CA ALA A 54 -7.80 7.86 -0.89
C ALA A 54 -6.64 8.85 -1.00
N SER A 55 -5.76 8.62 -1.98
CA SER A 55 -4.63 9.48 -2.28
C SER A 55 -4.57 9.79 -3.77
N TRP A 56 -4.27 11.04 -4.10
CA TRP A 56 -4.16 11.53 -5.48
C TRP A 56 -2.88 12.34 -5.68
N ARG A 57 -2.40 12.34 -6.93
CA ARG A 57 -1.25 13.13 -7.32
C ARG A 57 -1.64 14.60 -7.47
N VAL A 58 -0.91 15.50 -6.83
CA VAL A 58 -1.23 16.95 -6.83
C VAL A 58 -0.34 17.79 -7.75
N GLU A 59 0.78 17.22 -8.20
CA GLU A 59 1.75 17.88 -9.06
C GLU A 59 1.97 17.08 -10.36
N ASP A 60 2.46 17.77 -11.37
CA ASP A 60 2.81 17.16 -12.65
C ASP A 60 3.99 16.19 -12.48
N ARG A 61 4.25 15.36 -13.51
CA ARG A 61 5.39 14.43 -13.51
C ARG A 61 6.70 15.20 -13.46
N ASP A 62 7.56 14.90 -12.49
CA ASP A 62 8.93 15.41 -12.49
C ASP A 62 9.77 14.60 -13.48
N ARG A 63 10.21 15.27 -14.54
CA ARG A 63 11.03 14.67 -15.60
C ARG A 63 12.36 14.13 -15.07
N ASN A 64 12.89 14.72 -13.99
CA ASN A 64 14.14 14.25 -13.38
C ASN A 64 14.01 12.87 -12.72
N LEU A 65 12.78 12.43 -12.45
CA LEU A 65 12.47 11.11 -11.88
C LEU A 65 12.09 10.08 -12.94
N ILE A 66 12.07 10.46 -14.22
CA ILE A 66 11.78 9.55 -15.35
C ILE A 66 13.09 9.11 -15.98
N GLY A 67 13.27 7.81 -16.19
CA GLY A 67 14.46 7.25 -16.82
C GLY A 67 14.64 7.83 -18.22
N LYS A 68 15.88 8.20 -18.59
CA LYS A 68 16.20 8.77 -19.92
C LYS A 68 15.64 7.95 -21.09
N ALA A 69 15.60 6.62 -20.95
CA ALA A 69 15.00 5.71 -21.91
C ALA A 69 13.49 5.93 -22.10
N ASN A 70 12.74 5.88 -21.00
CA ASN A 70 11.30 6.09 -21.02
C ASN A 70 10.95 7.52 -21.43
N LEU A 71 11.75 8.50 -21.01
CA LEU A 71 11.57 9.91 -21.36
C LEU A 71 11.81 10.17 -22.86
N TYR A 72 12.83 9.55 -23.46
CA TYR A 72 13.08 9.61 -24.90
C TYR A 72 11.91 9.03 -25.69
N GLU A 73 11.37 7.88 -25.26
CA GLU A 73 10.21 7.27 -25.91
C GLU A 73 8.93 8.11 -25.72
N LEU A 74 8.74 8.70 -24.54
CA LEU A 74 7.62 9.58 -24.24
C LEU A 74 7.61 10.84 -25.13
N GLU A 75 8.77 11.44 -25.36
CA GLU A 75 8.90 12.70 -26.12
C GLU A 75 8.93 12.49 -27.64
N THR A 76 9.53 11.39 -28.09
CA THR A 76 9.77 11.16 -29.53
C THR A 76 8.88 10.10 -30.13
N GLY A 77 8.24 9.25 -29.31
CA GLY A 77 7.52 8.05 -29.75
C GLY A 77 8.44 6.92 -30.23
N ASN A 78 9.76 7.03 -30.05
CA ASN A 78 10.76 6.09 -30.53
C ASN A 78 11.47 5.39 -29.36
N ASP A 79 11.78 4.11 -29.52
CA ASP A 79 12.59 3.35 -28.57
C ASP A 79 14.01 3.93 -28.46
N ILE A 80 14.59 3.94 -27.26
CA ILE A 80 15.93 4.48 -27.01
C ILE A 80 17.04 3.79 -27.83
N THR A 81 16.83 2.56 -28.30
CA THR A 81 17.76 1.88 -29.22
C THR A 81 18.01 2.67 -30.50
N LEU A 82 17.03 3.43 -30.98
CA LEU A 82 17.20 4.34 -32.12
C LEU A 82 18.05 5.57 -31.77
N ALA A 83 17.97 6.04 -30.52
CA ALA A 83 18.83 7.11 -30.01
C ALA A 83 20.30 6.66 -29.97
N ILE A 84 20.58 5.42 -29.54
CA ILE A 84 21.96 4.88 -29.47
C ILE A 84 22.60 4.87 -30.86
N GLY A 85 21.88 4.39 -31.87
CA GLY A 85 22.37 4.41 -33.26
C GLY A 85 22.58 5.82 -33.79
N ALA A 86 21.63 6.73 -33.53
CA ALA A 86 21.75 8.14 -33.94
C ALA A 86 22.90 8.88 -33.23
N CYS A 87 23.08 8.66 -31.93
CA CYS A 87 24.17 9.20 -31.13
C CYS A 87 25.54 8.65 -31.52
N GLN A 88 25.61 7.41 -32.03
CA GLN A 88 26.84 6.84 -32.57
C GLN A 88 27.21 7.45 -33.93
N LEU A 89 26.22 7.71 -34.79
CA LEU A 89 26.43 8.24 -36.14
C LEU A 89 26.56 9.76 -36.19
N SER A 90 25.88 10.47 -35.29
CA SER A 90 25.95 11.93 -35.17
C SER A 90 25.92 12.37 -33.70
N PRO A 91 27.05 12.25 -32.98
CA PRO A 91 27.15 12.59 -31.56
C PRO A 91 26.80 14.06 -31.24
N SER A 92 26.99 14.96 -32.21
CA SER A 92 26.78 16.41 -32.05
C SER A 92 25.33 16.87 -32.28
N THR A 93 24.46 16.01 -32.82
CA THR A 93 23.05 16.35 -33.09
C THR A 93 22.06 15.46 -32.34
N CYS A 94 22.54 14.41 -31.68
CA CYS A 94 21.71 13.54 -30.86
C CYS A 94 21.39 14.21 -29.51
N VAL A 95 20.10 14.42 -29.25
CA VAL A 95 19.61 14.98 -27.98
C VAL A 95 18.93 13.86 -27.21
N VAL A 96 19.50 13.49 -26.06
CA VAL A 96 18.85 12.63 -25.08
C VAL A 96 18.25 13.53 -24.00
N PRO A 97 16.96 13.37 -23.65
CA PRO A 97 16.34 14.17 -22.60
C PRO A 97 17.09 14.08 -21.28
N ASP A 98 17.11 15.20 -20.55
CA ASP A 98 17.57 15.21 -19.16
C ASP A 98 16.54 14.49 -18.29
N GLY A 99 16.99 13.44 -17.59
CA GLY A 99 16.15 12.55 -16.79
C GLY A 99 17.00 11.62 -15.94
N ALA A 100 16.35 10.77 -15.15
CA ALA A 100 16.99 9.80 -14.28
C ALA A 100 17.82 8.78 -15.09
N TRP A 101 18.92 8.30 -14.50
CA TRP A 101 19.77 7.30 -15.16
C TRP A 101 19.09 5.94 -15.31
N SER A 102 18.17 5.60 -14.41
CA SER A 102 17.49 4.30 -14.36
C SER A 102 15.99 4.46 -14.60
N ASN A 103 15.39 3.47 -15.27
CA ASN A 103 13.95 3.30 -15.43
C ASN A 103 13.33 2.38 -14.36
N ASN A 104 14.10 1.91 -13.37
CA ASN A 104 13.58 0.95 -12.40
C ASN A 104 12.72 1.60 -11.30
N SER A 105 12.54 2.92 -11.34
CA SER A 105 11.84 3.68 -10.29
C SER A 105 10.90 4.75 -10.85
N ASP A 106 10.66 4.76 -12.16
CA ASP A 106 9.84 5.78 -12.81
C ASP A 106 8.40 5.35 -13.08
N ASP A 107 8.07 4.07 -12.92
CA ASP A 107 6.72 3.50 -13.04
C ASP A 107 5.65 4.31 -12.31
N GLY A 108 5.91 4.72 -11.06
CA GLY A 108 4.94 5.51 -10.29
C GLY A 108 4.70 6.89 -10.91
N ASN A 109 5.73 7.49 -11.52
CA ASN A 109 5.56 8.71 -12.30
C ASN A 109 4.80 8.42 -13.58
N LEU A 110 5.18 7.40 -14.35
CA LEU A 110 4.60 7.10 -15.66
C LEU A 110 3.18 6.51 -15.60
N ASN A 111 2.78 5.93 -14.47
CA ASN A 111 1.45 5.34 -14.29
C ASN A 111 0.40 6.34 -13.78
N PHE A 112 0.80 7.48 -13.19
CA PHE A 112 -0.14 8.42 -12.57
C PHE A 112 0.19 9.88 -12.93
N ASP A 113 -0.75 10.54 -13.59
CA ASP A 113 -0.70 11.97 -13.91
C ASP A 113 -1.29 12.83 -12.78
N LYS A 114 -1.08 14.15 -12.87
CA LYS A 114 -1.67 15.08 -11.92
C LYS A 114 -3.19 14.95 -11.91
N GLY A 115 -3.75 14.80 -10.72
CA GLY A 115 -5.18 14.57 -10.49
C GLY A 115 -5.58 13.11 -10.47
N ASP A 116 -4.71 12.17 -10.88
CA ASP A 116 -5.00 10.75 -10.77
C ASP A 116 -4.96 10.30 -9.31
N MET A 117 -5.94 9.47 -8.93
CA MET A 117 -5.84 8.68 -7.70
C MET A 117 -4.82 7.57 -7.93
N PHE A 118 -3.81 7.50 -7.05
CA PHE A 118 -2.84 6.39 -7.07
C PHE A 118 -3.14 5.34 -6.00
N SER A 119 -4.06 5.63 -5.08
CA SER A 119 -4.44 4.73 -4.00
C SER A 119 -5.87 5.01 -3.53
N ASN A 120 -6.66 3.96 -3.29
CA ASN A 120 -7.96 4.00 -2.66
C ASN A 120 -8.16 2.75 -1.79
N VAL A 121 -7.79 2.86 -0.52
CA VAL A 121 -7.68 1.76 0.42
C VAL A 121 -8.92 1.67 1.31
N ILE A 122 -9.52 0.49 1.34
CA ILE A 122 -10.39 0.09 2.45
C ILE A 122 -9.58 -0.81 3.40
N LYS A 123 -9.69 -0.55 4.70
CA LYS A 123 -8.95 -1.24 5.76
C LYS A 123 -9.89 -1.63 6.88
N GLY A 124 -9.67 -2.82 7.45
CA GLY A 124 -10.30 -3.28 8.68
C GLY A 124 -9.26 -3.72 9.71
N THR A 125 -9.53 -3.45 10.97
CA THR A 125 -8.77 -3.98 12.11
C THR A 125 -9.77 -4.53 13.12
N HIS A 126 -9.49 -5.74 13.61
CA HIS A 126 -10.38 -6.50 14.47
C HIS A 126 -9.62 -6.97 15.70
N GLU A 127 -10.19 -6.75 16.87
CA GLU A 127 -9.64 -7.14 18.16
C GLU A 127 -10.64 -8.05 18.86
N LEU A 128 -10.15 -9.20 19.34
CA LEU A 128 -10.89 -10.13 20.16
C LEU A 128 -10.17 -10.24 21.50
N ASP A 129 -10.87 -9.91 22.57
CA ASP A 129 -10.37 -10.06 23.94
C ASP A 129 -11.37 -10.90 24.74
N ILE A 130 -10.90 -12.03 25.24
CA ILE A 130 -11.64 -12.97 26.07
C ILE A 130 -10.96 -13.00 27.42
N ARG A 131 -11.68 -12.60 28.47
CA ARG A 131 -11.17 -12.55 29.84
C ARG A 131 -12.04 -13.40 30.74
N HIS A 132 -11.42 -14.19 31.60
CA HIS A 132 -12.16 -14.83 32.67
C HIS A 132 -12.56 -13.80 33.72
N LYS A 133 -13.74 -13.96 34.34
CA LYS A 133 -14.33 -12.96 35.25
C LYS A 133 -13.55 -12.73 36.55
N ASP A 134 -12.71 -13.67 36.96
CA ASP A 134 -11.78 -13.46 38.09
C ASP A 134 -10.59 -12.55 37.72
N GLY A 135 -10.39 -12.26 36.43
CA GLY A 135 -9.28 -11.46 35.93
C GLY A 135 -7.93 -12.17 35.89
N GLU A 136 -7.89 -13.48 36.18
CA GLU A 136 -6.63 -14.22 36.31
C GLU A 136 -6.07 -14.66 34.96
N TYR A 137 -6.91 -14.88 33.94
CA TYR A 137 -6.43 -15.32 32.63
C TYR A 137 -7.32 -14.87 31.47
N GLY A 138 -6.74 -14.89 30.27
CA GLY A 138 -7.45 -14.52 29.05
C GLY A 138 -6.68 -14.80 27.78
N ILE A 139 -7.34 -14.52 26.66
CA ILE A 139 -6.81 -14.63 25.30
C ILE A 139 -7.07 -13.31 24.59
N PHE A 140 -6.05 -12.83 23.89
CA PHE A 140 -6.12 -11.67 23.03
C PHE A 140 -5.69 -12.02 21.61
N ALA A 141 -6.44 -11.56 20.62
CA ALA A 141 -6.08 -11.66 19.21
C ALA A 141 -6.43 -10.38 18.46
N ARG A 142 -5.55 -9.96 17.55
CA ARG A 142 -5.72 -8.77 16.71
C ARG A 142 -5.38 -9.07 15.27
N GLY A 143 -6.34 -8.85 14.37
CA GLY A 143 -6.18 -9.03 12.93
C GLY A 143 -6.31 -7.72 12.16
N LEU A 144 -5.61 -7.60 11.04
CA LEU A 144 -5.68 -6.46 10.13
C LEU A 144 -5.78 -6.94 8.69
N TRP A 145 -6.60 -6.27 7.91
CA TRP A 145 -6.65 -6.45 6.46
C TRP A 145 -6.81 -5.12 5.73
N TYR A 146 -6.36 -5.06 4.49
CA TYR A 146 -6.58 -3.92 3.61
C TYR A 146 -6.71 -4.35 2.14
N TYR A 147 -7.33 -3.48 1.36
CA TYR A 147 -7.50 -3.65 -0.08
C TYR A 147 -7.48 -2.28 -0.77
N ASP A 148 -6.54 -2.08 -1.69
CA ASP A 148 -6.41 -0.88 -2.52
C ASP A 148 -7.05 -1.09 -3.90
N ARG A 149 -8.17 -0.43 -4.13
CA ARG A 149 -8.94 -0.55 -5.38
C ARG A 149 -8.19 -0.02 -6.59
N ILE A 150 -7.35 1.01 -6.44
CA ILE A 150 -6.60 1.55 -7.57
C ILE A 150 -5.58 0.51 -8.05
N LEU A 151 -4.84 -0.09 -7.12
CA LEU A 151 -3.82 -1.08 -7.46
C LEU A 151 -4.42 -2.42 -7.91
N MET A 152 -5.53 -2.84 -7.28
CA MET A 152 -6.12 -4.17 -7.50
C MET A 152 -7.11 -4.24 -8.66
N ASP A 153 -7.84 -3.17 -8.96
CA ASP A 153 -8.96 -3.19 -9.94
C ASP A 153 -8.69 -2.39 -11.21
N THR A 154 -7.55 -1.70 -11.29
CA THR A 154 -7.24 -0.84 -12.45
C THR A 154 -6.13 -1.46 -13.31
N GLU A 155 -6.25 -1.26 -14.63
CA GLU A 155 -5.13 -1.47 -15.55
C GLU A 155 -4.33 -0.17 -15.63
N LEU A 156 -3.05 -0.22 -15.22
CA LEU A 156 -2.18 0.94 -15.25
C LEU A 156 -1.72 1.24 -16.69
N PRO A 157 -1.54 2.52 -17.05
CA PRO A 157 -1.47 2.97 -18.43
C PRO A 157 -0.09 2.73 -19.05
N PHE A 158 0.96 2.76 -18.22
CA PHE A 158 2.33 2.52 -18.65
C PHE A 158 2.74 1.08 -18.39
N ARG A 159 2.73 0.65 -17.11
CA ARG A 159 3.10 -0.70 -16.72
C ARG A 159 2.20 -1.21 -15.60
N ASN A 160 1.50 -2.31 -15.89
CA ASN A 160 0.63 -2.96 -14.92
C ASN A 160 1.48 -3.71 -13.86
N LEU A 161 1.00 -3.79 -12.62
CA LEU A 161 1.70 -4.36 -11.46
C LEU A 161 1.94 -5.87 -11.55
N ASP A 162 1.22 -6.57 -12.43
CA ASP A 162 1.45 -7.98 -12.75
C ASP A 162 2.40 -8.18 -13.93
N SER A 163 2.83 -7.08 -14.57
CA SER A 163 3.71 -7.15 -15.73
C SER A 163 5.10 -7.58 -15.29
N TYR A 164 5.54 -8.70 -15.84
CA TYR A 164 6.87 -9.23 -15.61
C TYR A 164 7.62 -9.35 -16.94
N PRO A 165 8.92 -9.01 -17.00
CA PRO A 165 9.69 -9.19 -18.23
C PRO A 165 9.70 -10.67 -18.64
N ALA A 166 9.51 -10.94 -19.93
CA ALA A 166 9.66 -12.29 -20.45
C ALA A 166 11.08 -12.81 -20.13
N GLY A 167 11.18 -13.90 -19.36
CA GLY A 167 12.45 -14.54 -19.01
C GLY A 167 13.07 -14.11 -17.68
N ALA A 168 12.41 -13.26 -16.88
CA ALA A 168 12.91 -12.95 -15.55
C ALA A 168 12.68 -14.14 -14.58
N TRP A 169 13.56 -14.29 -13.58
CA TRP A 169 13.72 -15.56 -12.84
C TRP A 169 12.62 -15.88 -11.83
N ALA A 170 11.90 -14.87 -11.33
CA ALA A 170 10.73 -15.04 -10.48
C ALA A 170 9.50 -15.26 -11.35
N ASN A 171 9.14 -16.51 -11.57
CA ASN A 171 8.00 -16.90 -12.39
C ASN A 171 6.67 -16.60 -11.66
N GLY A 172 6.31 -15.33 -11.51
CA GLY A 172 4.94 -14.90 -11.19
C GLY A 172 4.36 -15.28 -9.82
N ASP A 173 5.12 -15.90 -8.91
CA ASP A 173 4.56 -16.39 -7.63
C ASP A 173 4.01 -15.28 -6.71
N ARG A 174 4.57 -14.06 -6.79
CA ARG A 174 4.03 -12.85 -6.13
C ARG A 174 4.29 -11.63 -7.00
N THR A 175 3.22 -10.99 -7.48
CA THR A 175 3.32 -9.76 -8.28
C THR A 175 3.36 -8.52 -7.38
N ALA A 176 3.70 -7.36 -7.96
CA ALA A 176 3.60 -6.11 -7.20
C ALA A 176 2.15 -5.81 -6.80
N ARG A 177 1.16 -6.30 -7.58
CA ARG A 177 -0.26 -6.18 -7.25
C ARG A 177 -0.58 -6.90 -5.95
N ASP A 178 -0.15 -8.15 -5.80
CA ASP A 178 -0.41 -8.92 -4.58
C ASP A 178 0.42 -8.43 -3.38
N GLN A 179 1.60 -7.85 -3.61
CA GLN A 179 2.45 -7.34 -2.51
C GLN A 179 1.99 -6.00 -1.94
N GLN A 180 1.38 -5.14 -2.76
CA GLN A 180 1.04 -3.76 -2.37
C GLN A 180 -0.46 -3.49 -2.35
N GLY A 181 -1.25 -4.25 -3.11
CA GLY A 181 -2.66 -3.97 -3.32
C GLY A 181 -3.59 -4.59 -2.27
N ARG A 182 -3.15 -5.62 -1.54
CA ARG A 182 -3.96 -6.25 -0.48
C ARG A 182 -3.13 -7.05 0.50
N GLU A 183 -3.60 -7.13 1.72
CA GLU A 183 -3.05 -8.05 2.73
C GLU A 183 -4.12 -8.39 3.76
N ALA A 184 -3.98 -9.56 4.39
CA ALA A 184 -4.63 -9.90 5.65
C ALA A 184 -3.59 -10.58 6.54
N ARG A 185 -3.43 -10.09 7.77
CA ARG A 185 -2.42 -10.57 8.72
C ARG A 185 -2.93 -10.57 10.15
N MET A 186 -2.43 -11.51 10.94
CA MET A 186 -2.49 -11.42 12.40
C MET A 186 -1.40 -10.44 12.86
N LEU A 187 -1.74 -9.61 13.84
CA LEU A 187 -0.83 -8.64 14.47
C LEU A 187 -0.38 -9.13 15.84
N ASP A 188 -1.34 -9.63 16.63
CA ASP A 188 -1.10 -10.20 17.94
C ASP A 188 -1.99 -11.43 18.12
N ALA A 189 -1.48 -12.45 18.79
CA ALA A 189 -2.27 -13.58 19.24
C ALA A 189 -1.55 -14.22 20.43
N TYR A 190 -2.07 -14.00 21.63
CA TYR A 190 -1.46 -14.52 22.85
C TYR A 190 -2.50 -14.88 23.91
N ALA A 191 -2.15 -15.86 24.72
CA ALA A 191 -2.82 -16.14 25.98
C ALA A 191 -2.00 -15.54 27.13
N TRP A 192 -2.68 -15.14 28.18
CA TRP A 192 -2.04 -14.59 29.36
C TRP A 192 -2.69 -15.16 30.63
N ALA A 193 -1.88 -15.24 31.68
CA ALA A 193 -2.35 -15.59 33.01
C ALA A 193 -1.53 -14.84 34.07
N THR A 194 -2.18 -14.54 35.19
CA THR A 194 -1.71 -13.68 36.25
C THR A 194 -1.95 -14.38 37.58
N TRP A 195 -0.92 -14.40 38.45
CA TRP A 195 -0.99 -15.00 39.77
C TRP A 195 -0.38 -14.06 40.80
N ASP A 196 -0.96 -14.02 41.99
CA ASP A 196 -0.32 -13.39 43.12
C ASP A 196 0.74 -14.31 43.73
N VAL A 197 1.95 -13.76 43.91
CA VAL A 197 3.12 -14.45 44.46
C VAL A 197 3.51 -13.77 45.77
N GLY A 198 3.08 -14.35 46.88
CA GLY A 198 3.24 -13.75 48.21
C GLY A 198 2.20 -12.66 48.49
N GLU A 199 2.49 -11.75 49.41
CA GLU A 199 1.52 -10.75 49.89
C GLU A 199 1.51 -9.44 49.06
N ALA A 200 2.53 -9.21 48.21
CA ALA A 200 2.73 -7.91 47.58
C ALA A 200 3.30 -7.98 46.14
N SER A 201 3.28 -9.15 45.49
CA SER A 201 3.82 -9.29 44.15
C SER A 201 2.87 -10.08 43.27
N THR A 202 2.80 -9.69 41.99
CA THR A 202 1.98 -10.33 40.97
C THR A 202 2.88 -10.77 39.83
N LEU A 203 2.77 -12.03 39.43
CA LEU A 203 3.47 -12.60 38.29
C LEU A 203 2.48 -12.73 37.13
N GLN A 204 2.78 -12.11 36.00
CA GLN A 204 2.04 -12.32 34.76
C GLN A 204 2.93 -13.04 33.75
N VAL A 205 2.39 -14.10 33.15
CA VAL A 205 3.00 -14.82 32.04
C VAL A 205 2.13 -14.67 30.80
N ARG A 206 2.75 -14.38 29.66
CA ARG A 206 2.09 -14.31 28.35
C ARG A 206 2.79 -15.25 27.38
N LEU A 207 2.01 -15.96 26.58
CA LEU A 207 2.51 -16.90 25.57
C LEU A 207 1.81 -16.64 24.24
N GLY A 208 2.61 -16.26 23.23
CA GLY A 208 2.13 -16.01 21.87
C GLY A 208 2.88 -14.88 21.17
N GLU A 209 2.34 -14.44 20.04
CA GLU A 209 2.80 -13.26 19.30
C GLU A 209 2.22 -12.01 19.96
N GLN A 210 3.10 -11.10 20.40
CA GLN A 210 2.72 -9.92 21.16
C GLN A 210 3.71 -8.78 20.94
N VAL A 211 3.21 -7.54 21.03
CA VAL A 211 4.07 -6.37 21.18
C VAL A 211 4.57 -6.23 22.62
N VAL A 212 5.89 -6.16 22.80
CA VAL A 212 6.53 -5.82 24.09
C VAL A 212 7.18 -4.45 23.96
N SER A 213 6.64 -3.45 24.66
CA SER A 213 7.29 -2.15 24.79
C SER A 213 8.24 -2.18 25.97
N TRP A 214 9.53 -2.09 25.69
CA TRP A 214 10.54 -1.81 26.70
C TRP A 214 10.62 -0.30 26.85
N GLY A 215 10.48 0.21 28.07
CA GLY A 215 10.50 1.67 28.31
C GLY A 215 11.74 2.32 27.68
N GLU A 216 11.54 3.50 27.10
CA GLU A 216 12.65 4.34 26.66
C GLU A 216 13.39 4.86 27.90
N SER A 217 14.71 4.66 27.96
CA SER A 217 15.55 5.28 28.99
C SER A 217 15.68 6.76 28.65
N THR A 218 15.11 7.63 29.48
CA THR A 218 15.43 9.08 29.49
C THR A 218 16.77 9.34 30.17
#